data_AF-A0A6V7QDB2-F1
#
_entry.id   AF-A0A6V7QDB2-F1
#
_cell.length_a   1.000
_cell.length_b   1.000
_cell.length_c   1.000
_cell.angle_alpha   90.00
_cell.angle_beta   90.00
_cell.angle_gamma   90.00
#
_symmetry.space_group_name_H-M   'P 1'
#
loop_
_entity.id
_entity.type
_entity.pdbx_description
1 polymer ?
#
loop_
_entity_poly.entity_id
_entity_poly.type
_entity_poly.pdbx_seq_one_letter_code
_entity_poly.pdbx_strand_id
1 'polypeptide(L)'
;MPFPHIGQQHVGGGPMQGLVEEFQSLSVGSIPGSLDSGIDAKSLPRPLDGDEEPRILESYPLNCHLRFLRLTTHTIPSSQSLLARWHLPLGAVVTPLAEVPEGEEVPIVNFGTAGVVRCRRCRTYINPYVTFTDAGRKWRCNLCSLLNDVPAEYYCALDATGRRLDIDQRPELSKGSVEFVAPTEYMVRPQCRPHISSLLMSQ
;
A
#
# COMPACT_ATOMS: atom_id res chain seq x y z
N MET A 1 4.49 25.17 -8.76
CA MET A 1 3.02 25.17 -8.75
C MET A 1 2.57 25.62 -7.37
N PRO A 2 1.98 26.81 -7.21
CA PRO A 2 1.52 27.29 -5.92
C PRO A 2 0.17 26.64 -5.57
N PHE A 3 0.03 26.22 -4.30
CA PHE A 3 -1.20 25.66 -3.77
C PHE A 3 -2.30 26.74 -3.71
N PRO A 4 -3.57 26.42 -4.00
CA PRO A 4 -4.65 27.37 -3.84
C PRO A 4 -4.91 27.60 -2.34
N HIS A 5 -5.05 28.86 -1.96
CA HIS A 5 -5.54 29.28 -0.65
C HIS A 5 -6.99 28.81 -0.49
N ILE A 6 -7.22 27.89 0.45
CA ILE A 6 -8.57 27.61 0.97
C ILE A 6 -8.86 28.64 2.05
N GLY A 7 -9.92 29.42 1.81
CA GLY A 7 -10.42 30.44 2.72
C GLY A 7 -10.83 29.85 4.07
N GLN A 8 -10.55 30.61 5.12
CA GLN A 8 -11.14 30.46 6.44
C GLN A 8 -12.68 30.42 6.30
N GLN A 9 -13.27 29.25 6.52
CA GLN A 9 -14.70 29.12 6.85
C GLN A 9 -14.85 28.85 8.34
N HIS A 10 -15.79 29.57 8.92
CA HIS A 10 -16.21 29.55 10.31
C HIS A 10 -16.33 28.13 10.88
N VAL A 11 -15.76 27.92 12.07
CA VAL A 11 -15.96 26.72 12.90
C VAL A 11 -17.40 26.78 13.45
N GLY A 12 -18.32 26.13 12.74
CA GLY A 12 -19.60 25.69 13.30
C GLY A 12 -19.38 24.35 14.02
N GLY A 13 -19.87 24.22 15.25
CA GLY A 13 -19.74 23.02 16.09
C GLY A 13 -20.19 21.76 15.35
N GLY A 14 -19.25 20.85 15.12
CA GLY A 14 -19.43 19.67 14.27
C GLY A 14 -19.88 18.40 15.03
N PRO A 15 -20.18 17.32 14.28
CA PRO A 15 -20.72 16.02 14.74
C PRO A 15 -19.91 15.29 15.82
N MET A 16 -18.69 15.77 16.11
CA MET A 16 -17.81 15.26 17.16
C MET A 16 -18.36 15.43 18.58
N GLN A 17 -19.18 16.46 18.85
CA GLN A 17 -19.74 16.68 20.19
C GLN A 17 -20.78 15.60 20.55
N GLY A 18 -21.63 15.21 19.60
CA GLY A 18 -22.62 14.14 19.82
C GLY A 18 -21.97 12.77 20.06
N LEU A 19 -20.89 12.46 19.34
CA LEU A 19 -20.12 11.23 19.53
C LEU A 19 -19.46 11.15 20.91
N VAL A 20 -18.97 12.28 21.43
CA VAL A 20 -18.35 12.34 22.77
C VAL A 20 -19.41 12.10 23.85
N GLU A 21 -20.61 12.66 23.69
CA GLU A 21 -21.72 12.43 24.62
C GLU A 21 -22.22 10.98 24.57
N GLU A 22 -22.33 10.39 23.38
CA GLU A 22 -22.74 9.00 23.19
C GLU A 22 -21.70 8.02 23.79
N PHE A 23 -20.41 8.27 23.58
CA PHE A 23 -19.34 7.48 24.19
C PHE A 23 -19.35 7.56 25.72
N GLN A 24 -19.63 8.75 26.27
CA GLN A 24 -19.76 8.94 27.72
C GLN A 24 -21.00 8.25 28.32
N SER A 25 -22.02 7.96 27.51
CA SER A 25 -23.23 7.26 27.94
C SER A 25 -23.08 5.73 27.98
N LEU A 26 -22.01 5.18 27.39
CA LEU A 26 -21.75 3.74 27.39
C LEU A 26 -21.32 3.25 28.77
N SER A 27 -22.07 2.29 29.31
CA SER A 27 -21.69 1.56 30.52
C SER A 27 -21.08 0.20 30.15
N VAL A 28 -19.85 -0.04 30.58
CA VAL A 28 -19.18 -1.35 30.44
C VAL A 28 -19.72 -2.27 31.52
N GLY A 29 -20.86 -2.90 31.24
CA GLY A 29 -21.52 -3.84 32.15
C GLY A 29 -21.39 -5.28 31.67
N SER A 30 -20.93 -6.17 32.54
CA SER A 30 -21.07 -7.62 32.35
C SER A 30 -22.54 -8.00 32.51
N ILE A 31 -23.13 -8.67 31.52
CA ILE A 31 -24.48 -9.22 31.63
C ILE A 31 -24.45 -10.35 32.69
N PRO A 32 -25.31 -10.33 33.73
CA PRO A 32 -25.38 -11.43 34.69
C PRO A 32 -25.76 -12.73 33.96
N GLY A 33 -24.82 -13.70 33.93
CA GLY A 33 -25.03 -15.01 33.29
C GLY A 33 -24.31 -15.24 31.95
N SER A 34 -23.58 -14.25 31.42
CA SER A 34 -22.73 -14.43 30.24
C SER A 34 -21.26 -14.60 30.65
N LEU A 35 -20.58 -15.63 30.10
CA LEU A 35 -19.15 -15.88 30.33
C LEU A 35 -18.26 -14.99 29.46
N ASP A 36 -18.83 -14.32 28.45
CA ASP A 36 -18.10 -13.39 27.60
C ASP A 36 -18.10 -11.99 28.23
N SER A 37 -16.90 -11.53 28.59
CA SER A 37 -16.63 -10.12 28.91
C SER A 37 -16.65 -9.30 27.61
N GLY A 38 -17.77 -9.31 26.90
CA GLY A 38 -17.87 -8.82 25.53
C GLY A 38 -18.62 -7.51 25.44
N ILE A 39 -17.90 -6.42 25.19
CA ILE A 39 -18.49 -5.20 24.63
C ILE A 39 -18.97 -5.56 23.21
N ASP A 40 -20.25 -5.34 22.90
CA ASP A 40 -20.75 -5.50 21.53
C ASP A 40 -20.09 -4.43 20.64
N ALA A 41 -19.18 -4.83 19.76
CA ALA A 41 -18.47 -3.93 18.86
C ALA A 41 -19.39 -3.17 17.90
N LYS A 42 -20.66 -3.60 17.75
CA LYS A 42 -21.67 -2.89 16.96
C LYS A 42 -22.40 -1.79 17.75
N SER A 43 -22.32 -1.79 19.08
CA SER A 43 -22.97 -0.77 19.93
C SER A 43 -22.06 0.42 20.26
N LEU A 44 -20.80 0.38 19.82
CA LEU A 44 -19.87 1.49 19.98
C LEU A 44 -20.20 2.60 18.97
N PRO A 45 -20.31 3.87 19.40
CA PRO A 45 -20.52 5.00 18.52
C PRO A 45 -19.34 5.10 17.56
N ARG A 46 -19.61 4.88 16.26
CA ARG A 46 -18.60 4.99 15.23
C ARG A 46 -18.57 6.43 14.72
N PRO A 47 -17.39 7.03 14.52
CA PRO A 47 -17.29 8.41 14.06
C PRO A 47 -17.91 8.76 12.70
N LEU A 48 -18.39 7.77 11.95
CA LEU A 48 -18.97 7.93 10.62
C LEU A 48 -20.28 7.14 10.54
N ASP A 49 -21.39 7.83 10.27
CA ASP A 49 -22.62 7.20 9.83
C ASP A 49 -22.39 6.60 8.44
N GLY A 50 -22.38 5.26 8.38
CA GLY A 50 -22.08 4.51 7.17
C GLY A 50 -20.63 4.03 7.16
N ASP A 51 -20.48 2.72 7.36
CA ASP A 51 -19.27 1.98 7.02
C ASP A 51 -19.08 1.94 5.47
N GLU A 52 -19.06 3.08 4.77
CA GLU A 52 -18.39 3.09 3.47
C GLU A 52 -16.90 2.93 3.80
N GLU A 53 -16.35 1.72 3.60
CA GLU A 53 -14.91 1.55 3.56
C GLU A 53 -14.39 2.67 2.63
N PRO A 54 -13.53 3.57 3.13
CA PRO A 54 -13.09 4.69 2.32
C PRO A 54 -12.55 4.11 1.01
N ARG A 55 -13.07 4.61 -0.12
CA ARG A 55 -12.73 4.20 -1.50
C ARG A 55 -11.30 4.61 -1.86
N ILE A 56 -10.36 4.21 -1.01
CA ILE A 56 -8.93 4.53 -1.08
C ILE A 56 -8.36 3.95 -2.36
N LEU A 57 -8.82 2.77 -2.78
CA LEU A 57 -8.41 2.16 -4.02
C LEU A 57 -8.90 2.96 -5.24
N GLU A 58 -10.08 3.58 -5.19
CA GLU A 58 -10.54 4.49 -6.26
C GLU A 58 -9.71 5.78 -6.31
N SER A 59 -9.31 6.28 -5.14
CA SER A 59 -8.46 7.48 -5.04
C SER A 59 -7.02 7.21 -5.46
N TYR A 60 -6.54 5.97 -5.29
CA TYR A 60 -5.17 5.55 -5.57
C TYR A 60 -5.16 4.17 -6.27
N PRO A 61 -5.56 4.10 -7.54
CA PRO A 61 -5.74 2.84 -8.26
C PRO A 61 -4.43 2.06 -8.51
N LEU A 62 -3.28 2.72 -8.32
CA LEU A 62 -1.96 2.14 -8.48
C LEU A 62 -1.40 1.54 -7.17
N ASN A 63 -2.14 1.63 -6.06
CA ASN A 63 -1.77 0.98 -4.81
C ASN A 63 -2.11 -0.52 -4.83
N CYS A 64 -1.41 -1.30 -4.00
CA CYS A 64 -1.76 -2.69 -3.78
C CYS A 64 -3.11 -2.81 -3.05
N HIS A 65 -3.79 -3.94 -3.22
CA HIS A 65 -5.01 -4.25 -2.49
C HIS A 65 -4.75 -4.27 -0.96
N LEU A 66 -5.72 -3.81 -0.17
CA LEU A 66 -5.67 -3.81 1.30
C LEU A 66 -5.59 -5.21 1.94
N ARG A 67 -5.59 -6.28 1.14
CA ARG A 67 -5.38 -7.65 1.62
C ARG A 67 -3.88 -7.94 1.80
N PHE A 68 -3.05 -7.34 0.97
CA PHE A 68 -1.60 -7.50 1.02
C PHE A 68 -0.94 -6.58 2.04
N LEU A 69 -1.43 -5.36 2.16
CA LEU A 69 -0.85 -4.35 3.05
C LEU A 69 -1.94 -3.43 3.59
N ARG A 70 -2.00 -3.29 4.92
CA ARG A 70 -2.81 -2.27 5.61
C ARG A 70 -1.91 -1.46 6.53
N LEU A 71 -2.08 -0.14 6.50
CA LEU A 71 -1.43 0.76 7.44
C LEU A 71 -2.38 1.07 8.60
N THR A 72 -1.84 1.42 9.76
CA THR A 72 -2.63 1.92 10.90
C THR A 72 -3.34 3.23 10.58
N THR A 73 -2.77 4.04 9.67
CA THR A 73 -3.36 5.26 9.13
C THR A 73 -3.07 5.35 7.64
N HIS A 74 -4.03 5.86 6.86
CA HIS A 74 -3.87 6.13 5.43
C HIS A 74 -3.16 7.46 5.14
N THR A 75 -2.97 8.29 6.17
CA THR A 75 -2.25 9.56 6.06
C THR A 75 -1.13 9.61 7.10
N ILE A 76 0.08 9.84 6.61
CA ILE A 76 1.25 10.00 7.48
C ILE A 76 1.28 11.46 7.95
N PRO A 77 1.39 11.73 9.26
CA PRO A 77 1.53 13.10 9.74
C PRO A 77 2.76 13.77 9.14
N SER A 78 2.58 14.97 8.60
CA SER A 78 3.61 15.69 7.86
C SER A 78 4.68 16.34 8.75
N SER A 79 4.50 16.32 10.07
CA SER A 79 5.44 16.89 11.03
C SER A 79 5.59 16.05 12.29
N GLN A 80 6.76 16.16 12.93
CA GLN A 80 7.04 15.54 14.22
C GLN A 80 6.12 16.07 15.33
N SER A 81 5.69 17.34 15.26
CA SER A 81 4.77 17.94 16.22
C SER A 81 3.38 17.30 16.18
N LEU A 82 2.89 16.91 15.00
CA LEU A 82 1.64 16.16 14.87
C LEU A 82 1.79 14.73 15.42
N LEU A 83 2.89 14.05 15.11
CA LEU A 83 3.19 12.72 15.67
C LEU A 83 3.22 12.74 17.19
N ALA A 84 3.92 13.72 17.78
CA ALA A 84 4.08 13.86 19.22
C ALA A 84 2.77 14.18 19.95
N ARG A 85 1.81 14.84 19.29
CA ARG A 85 0.52 15.20 19.88
C ARG A 85 -0.49 14.05 19.80
N TRP A 86 -0.54 13.36 18.68
CA TRP A 86 -1.61 12.39 18.40
C TRP A 86 -1.27 10.99 18.92
N HIS A 87 0.02 10.71 19.19
CA HIS A 87 0.51 9.42 19.69
C HIS A 87 -0.01 8.20 18.88
N LEU A 88 -0.33 8.40 17.61
CA LEU A 88 -0.84 7.34 16.75
C LEU A 88 0.29 6.36 16.45
N PRO A 89 0.11 5.05 16.75
CA PRO A 89 1.09 4.05 16.36
C PRO A 89 1.16 4.00 14.82
N LEU A 90 2.34 4.20 14.27
CA LEU A 90 2.59 3.97 12.84
C LEU A 90 3.01 2.52 12.65
N GLY A 91 2.16 1.74 11.99
CA GLY A 91 2.40 0.32 11.75
C GLY A 91 1.82 -0.13 10.43
N ALA A 92 2.25 -1.31 9.99
CA ALA A 92 1.73 -1.97 8.81
C ALA A 92 1.48 -3.45 9.13
N VAL A 93 0.32 -3.95 8.70
CA VAL A 93 0.06 -5.40 8.60
C VAL A 93 0.34 -5.77 7.16
N VAL A 94 1.30 -6.68 6.97
CA VAL A 94 1.73 -7.12 5.65
C VAL A 94 1.50 -8.62 5.53
N THR A 95 0.68 -9.01 4.55
CA THR A 95 0.34 -10.39 4.24
C THR A 95 0.65 -10.64 2.76
N PRO A 96 1.92 -10.85 2.38
CA PRO A 96 2.34 -10.87 0.97
C PRO A 96 1.64 -11.94 0.12
N LEU A 97 1.33 -13.08 0.74
CA LEU A 97 0.70 -14.24 0.09
C LEU A 97 -0.78 -14.36 0.46
N ALA A 98 -1.45 -13.24 0.77
CA ALA A 98 -2.89 -13.24 0.99
C ALA A 98 -3.63 -13.71 -0.26
N GLU A 99 -4.78 -14.37 -0.07
CA GLU A 99 -5.65 -14.76 -1.17
C GLU A 99 -6.10 -13.53 -1.96
N VAL A 100 -5.87 -13.59 -3.27
CA VAL A 100 -6.27 -12.54 -4.22
C VAL A 100 -7.81 -12.52 -4.30
N PRO A 101 -8.46 -11.34 -4.41
CA PRO A 101 -9.90 -11.26 -4.64
C PRO A 101 -10.35 -12.08 -5.85
N GLU A 102 -11.58 -12.61 -5.81
CA GLU A 102 -12.15 -13.38 -6.92
C GLU A 102 -12.13 -12.57 -8.22
N GLY A 103 -11.59 -13.15 -9.29
CA GLY A 103 -11.50 -12.52 -10.61
C GLY A 103 -10.26 -11.63 -10.82
N GLU A 104 -9.39 -11.48 -9.83
CA GLU A 104 -8.10 -10.80 -9.98
C GLU A 104 -6.93 -11.79 -9.89
N GLU A 105 -5.84 -11.49 -10.59
CA GLU A 105 -4.57 -12.21 -10.50
C GLU A 105 -3.41 -11.22 -10.37
N VAL A 106 -2.38 -11.61 -9.63
CA VAL A 106 -1.14 -10.83 -9.55
C VAL A 106 -0.31 -11.12 -10.80
N PRO A 107 -0.07 -10.12 -11.67
CA PRO A 107 0.64 -10.36 -12.93
C PRO A 107 2.12 -10.68 -12.68
N ILE A 108 2.62 -11.65 -13.44
CA ILE A 108 4.03 -12.04 -13.44
C ILE A 108 4.77 -11.26 -14.52
N VAL A 109 5.82 -10.54 -14.10
CA VAL A 109 6.67 -9.72 -14.96
C VAL A 109 8.03 -10.39 -15.12
N ASN A 110 8.41 -10.62 -16.38
CA ASN A 110 9.72 -11.12 -16.74
C ASN A 110 10.50 -10.05 -17.52
N PHE A 111 11.61 -9.60 -16.95
CA PHE A 111 12.49 -8.61 -17.59
C PHE A 111 13.47 -9.21 -18.61
N GLY A 112 13.53 -10.55 -18.73
CA GLY A 112 14.45 -11.23 -19.63
C GLY A 112 15.90 -10.81 -19.40
N THR A 113 16.58 -10.39 -20.48
CA THR A 113 17.98 -9.96 -20.46
C THR A 113 18.18 -8.58 -19.84
N ALA A 114 17.15 -7.75 -19.72
CA ALA A 114 17.25 -6.42 -19.10
C ALA A 114 17.60 -6.51 -17.60
N GLY A 115 17.31 -7.66 -16.98
CA GLY A 115 17.37 -7.84 -15.53
C GLY A 115 16.31 -7.00 -14.81
N VAL A 116 16.12 -7.29 -13.52
CA VAL A 116 15.10 -6.59 -12.73
C VAL A 116 15.55 -5.14 -12.50
N VAL A 117 14.77 -4.20 -13.03
CA VAL A 117 15.06 -2.76 -12.97
C VAL A 117 14.88 -2.25 -11.55
N ARG A 118 15.96 -1.77 -10.95
CA ARG A 118 16.01 -1.28 -9.56
C ARG A 118 16.79 0.02 -9.46
N CYS A 119 16.46 0.83 -8.47
CA CYS A 119 17.25 2.00 -8.15
C CYS A 119 18.68 1.58 -7.75
N ARG A 120 19.69 2.22 -8.33
CA ARG A 120 21.10 1.89 -8.05
C ARG A 120 21.56 2.26 -6.63
N ARG A 121 20.78 3.08 -5.89
CA ARG A 121 21.10 3.48 -4.51
C ARG A 121 20.26 2.74 -3.48
N CYS A 122 18.94 2.93 -3.48
CA CYS A 122 18.07 2.36 -2.45
C CYS A 122 17.53 0.97 -2.81
N ARG A 123 17.89 0.42 -3.97
CA ARG A 123 17.50 -0.92 -4.46
C ARG A 123 16.00 -1.15 -4.64
N THR A 124 15.17 -0.13 -4.47
CA THR A 124 13.73 -0.15 -4.77
C THR A 124 13.48 -0.58 -6.20
N TYR A 125 12.56 -1.53 -6.37
CA TYR A 125 12.08 -1.96 -7.67
C TYR A 125 11.40 -0.83 -8.42
N ILE A 126 11.46 -0.87 -9.75
CA ILE A 126 10.63 0.01 -10.56
C ILE A 126 9.15 -0.23 -10.23
N ASN A 127 8.38 0.85 -10.19
CA ASN A 127 6.99 0.85 -9.72
C ASN A 127 6.22 2.01 -10.39
N PRO A 128 4.88 2.06 -10.30
CA PRO A 128 4.07 3.07 -10.97
C PRO A 128 4.37 4.54 -10.59
N TYR A 129 4.99 4.77 -9.44
CA TYR A 129 5.23 6.12 -8.91
C TYR A 129 6.56 6.74 -9.37
N VAL A 130 7.36 6.02 -10.15
CA VAL A 130 8.59 6.59 -10.72
C VAL A 130 8.27 7.63 -11.79
N THR A 131 9.20 8.56 -12.03
CA THR A 131 9.04 9.55 -13.11
C THR A 131 10.08 9.33 -14.20
N PHE A 132 9.64 9.06 -15.43
CA PHE A 132 10.54 9.00 -16.59
C PHE A 132 10.90 10.40 -17.08
N THR A 133 12.13 10.56 -17.56
CA THR A 133 12.72 11.85 -17.99
C THR A 133 13.70 11.61 -19.14
N ASP A 134 14.25 12.68 -19.73
CA ASP A 134 15.22 12.60 -20.83
C ASP A 134 14.74 11.70 -21.98
N ALA A 135 13.54 12.01 -22.49
CA ALA A 135 12.86 11.25 -23.55
C ALA A 135 12.72 9.74 -23.26
N GLY A 136 12.71 9.34 -21.99
CA GLY A 136 12.54 7.94 -21.56
C GLY A 136 13.87 7.22 -21.29
N ARG A 137 15.01 7.89 -21.46
CA ARG A 137 16.34 7.32 -21.18
C ARG A 137 16.71 7.27 -19.70
N LYS A 138 16.00 8.03 -18.85
CA LYS A 138 16.26 8.09 -17.42
C LYS A 138 14.97 8.02 -16.62
N TRP A 139 15.05 7.53 -15.39
CA TRP A 139 13.93 7.55 -14.44
C TRP A 139 14.37 8.01 -13.05
N ARG A 140 13.50 8.78 -12.40
CA ARG A 140 13.65 9.29 -11.05
C ARG A 140 12.95 8.35 -10.08
N CYS A 141 13.69 7.85 -9.09
CA CYS A 141 13.13 7.01 -8.04
C CYS A 141 12.19 7.83 -7.13
N ASN A 142 11.00 7.30 -6.84
CA ASN A 142 10.01 7.94 -5.97
C ASN A 142 10.40 7.94 -4.48
N LEU A 143 11.24 7.01 -4.03
CA LEU A 143 11.65 6.95 -2.62
C LEU A 143 12.85 7.82 -2.28
N CYS A 144 13.88 7.82 -3.14
CA CYS A 144 15.11 8.56 -2.86
C CYS A 144 15.39 9.70 -3.85
N SER A 145 14.57 9.88 -4.88
CA SER A 145 14.73 10.93 -5.91
C SER A 145 15.99 10.84 -6.78
N LEU A 146 16.77 9.76 -6.66
CA LEU A 146 17.94 9.52 -7.51
C LEU A 146 17.52 9.28 -8.96
N LEU A 147 18.27 9.88 -9.89
CA LEU A 147 18.15 9.64 -11.31
C LEU A 147 18.96 8.41 -11.73
N ASN A 148 18.31 7.47 -12.40
CA ASN A 148 18.86 6.20 -12.86
C ASN A 148 18.71 6.12 -14.39
N ASP A 149 19.63 5.43 -15.05
CA ASP A 149 19.53 5.16 -16.48
C ASP A 149 18.53 4.01 -16.74
N VAL A 150 17.84 4.09 -17.87
CA VAL A 150 16.92 3.05 -18.35
C VAL A 150 17.71 2.05 -19.21
N PRO A 151 17.68 0.74 -18.92
CA PRO A 151 18.31 -0.28 -19.78
C PRO A 151 17.78 -0.21 -21.21
N ALA A 152 18.63 -0.51 -22.20
CA ALA A 152 18.27 -0.38 -23.62
C ALA A 152 17.07 -1.28 -23.99
N GLU A 153 17.03 -2.50 -23.45
CA GLU A 153 15.95 -3.47 -23.66
C GLU A 153 14.66 -3.07 -22.95
N TYR A 154 14.74 -2.16 -21.98
CA TYR A 154 13.60 -1.62 -21.23
C TYR A 154 13.16 -0.24 -21.73
N TYR A 155 13.83 0.35 -22.71
CA TYR A 155 13.54 1.70 -23.18
C TYR A 155 12.20 1.78 -23.91
N CYS A 156 11.46 2.87 -23.65
CA CYS A 156 10.34 3.31 -24.46
C CYS A 156 10.31 4.83 -24.46
N ALA A 157 9.90 5.43 -25.58
CA ALA A 157 9.79 6.87 -25.70
C ALA A 157 8.66 7.42 -24.82
N LEU A 158 8.76 8.70 -24.50
CA LEU A 158 7.71 9.46 -23.83
C LEU A 158 6.85 10.19 -24.88
N ASP A 159 5.58 10.37 -24.57
CA ASP A 159 4.68 11.25 -25.30
C ASP A 159 4.94 12.73 -24.96
N ALA A 160 4.16 13.62 -25.58
CA ALA A 160 4.27 15.07 -25.35
C ALA A 160 3.93 15.51 -23.91
N THR A 161 3.26 14.65 -23.13
CA THR A 161 2.93 14.90 -21.71
C THR A 161 4.00 14.38 -20.76
N GLY A 162 5.04 13.72 -21.28
CA GLY A 162 6.07 13.06 -20.48
C GLY A 162 5.66 11.68 -19.97
N ARG A 163 4.53 11.14 -20.44
CA ARG A 163 4.06 9.79 -20.10
C ARG A 163 4.69 8.79 -21.05
N ARG A 164 5.13 7.66 -20.52
CA ARG A 164 5.76 6.59 -21.29
C ARG A 164 4.71 5.87 -22.15
N LEU A 165 5.01 5.61 -23.42
CA LEU A 165 4.00 5.13 -24.39
C LEU A 165 3.45 3.72 -24.10
N ASP A 166 4.27 2.83 -23.54
CA ASP A 166 3.90 1.45 -23.18
C ASP A 166 3.43 1.32 -21.73
N ILE A 167 3.20 2.42 -20.99
CA ILE A 167 2.93 2.37 -19.54
C ILE A 167 1.74 1.49 -19.16
N ASP A 168 0.67 1.49 -19.97
CA ASP A 168 -0.53 0.69 -19.72
C ASP A 168 -0.33 -0.80 -20.05
N GLN A 169 0.66 -1.12 -20.87
CA GLN A 169 1.03 -2.49 -21.24
C GLN A 169 2.02 -3.12 -20.26
N ARG A 170 2.56 -2.32 -19.32
CA ARG A 170 3.58 -2.71 -18.36
C ARG A 170 2.97 -2.85 -16.96
N PRO A 171 2.64 -4.06 -16.50
CA PRO A 171 2.00 -4.23 -15.20
C PRO A 171 2.85 -3.70 -14.03
N GLU A 172 4.19 -3.73 -14.13
CA GLU A 172 5.07 -3.12 -13.13
C GLU A 172 4.99 -1.58 -13.05
N LEU A 173 4.36 -0.95 -14.04
CA LEU A 173 4.12 0.50 -14.10
C LEU A 173 2.62 0.86 -13.96
N SER A 174 1.71 -0.11 -14.08
CA SER A 174 0.26 0.12 -14.07
C SER A 174 -0.50 -0.62 -12.95
N LYS A 175 0.15 -1.52 -12.21
CA LYS A 175 -0.43 -2.29 -11.10
C LYS A 175 0.33 -2.08 -9.79
N GLY A 176 -0.41 -2.10 -8.69
CA GLY A 176 0.17 -1.95 -7.34
C GLY A 176 0.80 -3.22 -6.76
N SER A 177 0.45 -4.38 -7.29
CA SER A 177 1.04 -5.67 -6.94
C SER A 177 1.46 -6.39 -8.22
N VAL A 178 2.71 -6.88 -8.26
CA VAL A 178 3.26 -7.69 -9.35
C VAL A 178 4.26 -8.69 -8.78
N GLU A 179 4.48 -9.79 -9.49
CA GLU A 179 5.57 -10.73 -9.18
C GLU A 179 6.68 -10.62 -10.22
N PHE A 180 7.94 -10.60 -9.79
CA PHE A 180 9.08 -10.60 -10.72
C PHE A 180 9.67 -11.99 -10.84
N VAL A 181 9.90 -12.43 -12.08
CA VAL A 181 10.71 -13.61 -12.34
C VAL A 181 12.14 -13.31 -11.88
N ALA A 182 12.58 -14.02 -10.84
CA ALA A 182 13.90 -13.82 -10.26
C ALA A 182 15.00 -14.37 -11.19
N PRO A 183 15.92 -13.54 -11.70
CA PRO A 183 17.06 -14.02 -12.48
C PRO A 183 18.02 -14.84 -11.61
N THR A 184 18.95 -15.55 -12.27
CA THR A 184 19.93 -16.43 -11.61
C THR A 184 20.81 -15.72 -10.58
N GLU A 185 21.01 -14.40 -10.71
CA GLU A 185 21.71 -13.58 -9.71
C GLU A 185 21.04 -13.56 -8.32
N TYR A 186 19.75 -13.93 -8.23
CA TYR A 186 19.01 -14.08 -6.97
C TYR A 186 19.09 -15.50 -6.39
N MET A 187 19.75 -16.43 -7.08
CA MET A 187 19.82 -17.84 -6.68
C MET A 187 21.16 -18.14 -6.02
N VAL A 188 21.16 -18.47 -4.74
CA VAL A 188 22.36 -18.95 -4.02
C VAL A 188 22.66 -20.42 -4.30
N ARG A 189 21.66 -21.18 -4.77
CA ARG A 189 21.71 -22.60 -5.12
C ARG A 189 20.68 -22.88 -6.24
N PRO A 190 20.83 -23.95 -7.03
CA PRO A 190 19.80 -24.37 -7.98
C PRO A 190 18.45 -24.54 -7.28
N GLN A 191 17.36 -24.19 -7.98
CA GLN A 191 16.01 -24.40 -7.44
C GLN A 191 15.77 -25.89 -7.23
N CYS A 192 15.56 -26.28 -5.98
CA CYS A 192 15.13 -27.63 -5.61
C CYS A 192 13.67 -27.57 -5.15
N ARG A 193 12.85 -28.56 -5.54
CA ARG A 193 11.49 -28.67 -5.01
C ARG A 193 11.55 -28.86 -3.48
N PRO A 194 10.70 -28.17 -2.70
CA PRO A 194 10.65 -28.36 -1.27
C PRO A 194 10.25 -29.80 -0.94
N HIS A 195 10.91 -30.40 0.05
CA HIS A 195 10.63 -31.74 0.52
C HIS A 195 9.81 -31.65 1.82
N ILE A 196 8.65 -32.29 1.86
CA ILE A 196 7.80 -32.38 3.06
C ILE A 196 7.97 -33.78 3.64
N SER A 197 8.49 -33.87 4.86
CA SER A 197 8.61 -35.12 5.61
C SER A 197 7.60 -35.14 6.75
N SER A 198 6.71 -36.11 6.79
CA SER A 198 5.84 -36.36 7.93
C SER A 198 6.50 -37.36 8.89
N LEU A 199 6.74 -36.94 10.12
CA LEU A 199 7.19 -37.83 11.20
C LEU A 199 5.98 -38.28 11.99
N LEU A 200 5.60 -39.54 11.85
CA LEU A 200 4.59 -40.19 12.69
C LEU A 200 5.32 -40.85 13.86
N MET A 201 5.09 -40.37 15.08
CA MET A 201 5.54 -41.07 16.29
C MET A 201 4.61 -42.27 16.52
N SER A 202 5.12 -43.49 16.31
CA SER A 202 4.45 -44.71 16.75
C SER A 202 4.51 -44.79 18.28
N GLN A 203 3.34 -44.85 18.93
CA GLN A 203 3.23 -45.20 20.36
C GLN A 203 3.55 -46.65 20.61
#